data_AF-X0W7D9-F1
#
_entry.id   AF-X0W7D9-F1
#
_cell.length_a   1.000
_cell.length_b   1.000
_cell.length_c   1.000
_cell.angle_alpha   90.00
_cell.angle_beta   90.00
_cell.angle_gamma   90.00
#
_symmetry.space_group_name_H-M   'P 1'
#
loop_
_entity.id
_entity.type
_entity.pdbx_description
1 polymer ?
#
loop_
_entity_poly.entity_id
_entity_poly.type
_entity_poly.pdbx_seq_one_letter_code
_entity_poly.pdbx_strand_id
1 'polypeptide(L)'
;PTTIVEAEGNFVTQKSKVPVFKTDNITQVSDEALKKPKILAFDIETYSSSGKEIVPEKNPIIMLSFYGEKIKKVFTWKKFKTNLNYIEFVNSEAELVQKFIDTIEDYKPDIITGYFSDGFDLPYIKTRAEKYKIKLDIGSDFSELRVKAGKRTTPKITGIVHVDIFKFIKRIVGSGMETEFYNLNAVAAELLGEKKQEVDLDELPDVWDNKTERIEEFCKYNVQDSVLTFKLCEKMLPNLIELVKIVGLPLYDVNR
;
A
#
# COMPACT_ATOMS: atom_id res chain seq x y z
N PRO A 1 12.89 -11.20 10.75
CA PRO A 1 12.00 -11.73 11.82
C PRO A 1 11.27 -10.58 12.49
N THR A 2 9.94 -10.60 12.54
CA THR A 2 9.19 -9.67 13.41
C THR A 2 9.29 -10.07 14.89
N THR A 3 9.96 -11.20 15.18
CA THR A 3 10.28 -11.69 16.52
C THR A 3 11.38 -10.86 17.19
N ILE A 4 11.36 -10.83 18.53
CA ILE A 4 12.36 -10.10 19.31
C ILE A 4 13.70 -10.81 19.19
N VAL A 5 14.71 -10.05 18.77
CA VAL A 5 16.10 -10.48 18.68
C VAL A 5 16.98 -9.62 19.58
N GLU A 6 18.03 -10.23 20.11
CA GLU A 6 19.16 -9.52 20.70
C GLU A 6 20.25 -9.43 19.64
N ALA A 7 20.81 -8.24 19.47
CA ALA A 7 21.87 -7.98 18.51
C ALA A 7 23.09 -7.43 19.25
N GLU A 8 24.22 -8.10 19.10
CA GLU A 8 25.52 -7.64 19.59
C GLU A 8 26.25 -6.90 18.48
N GLY A 9 26.90 -5.80 18.83
CA GLY A 9 27.61 -4.97 17.86
C GLY A 9 27.64 -3.51 18.27
N ASN A 10 27.71 -2.61 17.28
CA ASN A 10 27.88 -1.18 17.52
C ASN A 10 27.07 -0.33 16.54
N PHE A 11 26.63 0.84 17.01
CA PHE A 11 26.10 1.86 16.10
C PHE A 11 27.21 2.39 15.20
N VAL A 12 26.91 2.51 13.90
CA VAL A 12 27.84 3.00 12.89
C VAL A 12 27.28 4.24 12.20
N THR A 13 28.18 5.11 11.75
CA THR A 13 27.79 6.25 10.91
C THR A 13 27.67 5.78 9.46
N GLN A 14 26.46 5.75 8.93
CA GLN A 14 26.17 5.46 7.53
C GLN A 14 25.05 6.40 7.06
N LYS A 15 25.03 6.73 5.77
CA LYS A 15 23.94 7.48 5.15
C LYS A 15 22.65 6.66 5.26
N SER A 16 21.78 7.04 6.19
CA SER A 16 20.50 6.39 6.49
C SER A 16 19.55 7.41 7.14
N LYS A 17 18.25 7.21 6.95
CA LYS A 17 17.16 7.97 7.59
C LYS A 17 16.95 7.56 9.04
N VAL A 18 17.50 6.42 9.44
CA VAL A 18 17.43 5.85 10.80
C VAL A 18 18.82 5.47 11.32
N PRO A 19 19.04 5.42 12.64
CA PRO A 19 20.29 4.91 13.21
C PRO A 19 20.62 3.51 12.69
N VAL A 20 21.88 3.29 12.33
CA VAL A 20 22.35 2.00 11.80
C VAL A 20 23.15 1.28 12.87
N PHE A 21 22.73 0.08 13.19
CA PHE A 21 23.44 -0.81 14.11
C PHE A 21 24.07 -1.95 13.30
N LYS A 22 25.40 -2.02 13.31
CA LYS A 22 26.14 -3.10 12.64
C LYS A 22 26.25 -4.26 13.64
N THR A 23 25.61 -5.38 13.29
CA THR A 23 25.58 -6.58 14.14
C THR A 23 26.77 -7.48 13.83
N ASP A 24 27.45 -7.98 14.86
CA ASP A 24 28.39 -9.09 14.76
C ASP A 24 27.67 -10.42 14.97
N ASN A 25 26.63 -10.43 15.82
CA ASN A 25 25.77 -11.58 16.08
C ASN A 25 24.31 -11.14 16.29
N ILE A 26 23.36 -11.98 15.88
CA ILE A 26 21.92 -11.81 16.10
C ILE A 26 21.37 -13.11 16.65
N THR A 27 20.78 -13.05 17.84
CA THR A 27 20.18 -14.21 18.51
C THR A 27 18.69 -13.96 18.71
N GLN A 28 17.84 -14.89 18.31
CA GLN A 28 16.42 -14.84 18.66
C GLN A 28 16.27 -15.15 20.14
N VAL A 29 15.71 -14.20 20.89
CA VAL A 29 15.55 -14.31 22.34
C VAL A 29 14.10 -14.54 22.76
N SER A 30 13.15 -14.35 21.84
CA SER A 30 11.74 -14.63 22.07
C SER A 30 10.99 -14.90 20.77
N ASP A 31 9.92 -15.70 20.87
CA ASP A 31 8.93 -15.86 19.82
C ASP A 31 7.86 -14.75 19.85
N GLU A 32 7.92 -13.82 20.81
CA GLU A 32 7.08 -12.63 20.79
C GLU A 32 7.42 -11.78 19.56
N ALA A 33 6.39 -11.41 18.78
CA ALA A 33 6.54 -10.52 17.64
C ALA A 33 6.24 -9.07 18.01
N LEU A 34 6.59 -8.15 17.09
CA LEU A 34 6.30 -6.73 17.21
C LEU A 34 4.82 -6.50 17.57
N LYS A 35 4.56 -6.00 18.79
CA LYS A 35 3.22 -6.04 19.40
C LYS A 35 2.18 -5.21 18.65
N LYS A 36 2.59 -4.10 18.01
CA LYS A 36 1.71 -3.17 17.27
C LYS A 36 2.50 -2.42 16.17
N PRO A 37 2.72 -3.03 14.98
CA PRO A 37 3.34 -2.31 13.87
C PRO A 37 2.45 -1.16 13.40
N LYS A 38 3.05 -0.03 13.03
CA LYS A 38 2.36 1.05 12.33
C LYS A 38 2.06 0.61 10.90
N ILE A 39 0.77 0.42 10.62
CA ILE A 39 0.28 0.06 9.29
C ILE A 39 -0.14 1.33 8.56
N LEU A 40 0.25 1.44 7.29
CA LEU A 40 -0.25 2.41 6.32
C LEU A 40 -0.85 1.66 5.14
N ALA A 41 -2.15 1.77 4.93
CA ALA A 41 -2.81 1.29 3.73
C ALA A 41 -2.84 2.40 2.67
N PHE A 42 -2.75 2.01 1.40
CA PHE A 42 -2.88 2.91 0.27
C PHE A 42 -3.56 2.21 -0.91
N ASP A 43 -4.11 3.01 -1.82
CA ASP A 43 -4.77 2.56 -3.05
C ASP A 43 -4.73 3.69 -4.10
N ILE A 44 -4.63 3.36 -5.38
CA ILE A 44 -4.63 4.34 -6.48
C ILE A 44 -5.83 4.16 -7.41
N GLU A 45 -6.29 5.27 -7.98
CA GLU A 45 -7.18 5.24 -9.15
C GLU A 45 -6.46 5.79 -10.37
N THR A 46 -6.69 5.15 -11.51
CA THR A 46 -6.04 5.48 -12.78
C THR A 46 -7.05 5.87 -13.85
N TYR A 47 -6.71 6.84 -14.68
CA TYR A 47 -7.54 7.21 -15.82
C TYR A 47 -7.31 6.24 -16.97
N SER A 48 -8.35 5.54 -17.42
CA SER A 48 -8.33 4.80 -18.68
C SER A 48 -9.55 5.10 -19.51
N SER A 49 -9.39 5.47 -20.79
CA SER A 49 -10.56 5.70 -21.64
C SER A 49 -11.42 4.43 -21.69
N SER A 50 -12.75 4.60 -21.59
CA SER A 50 -13.72 3.49 -21.56
C SER A 50 -13.42 2.41 -22.60
N GLY A 51 -13.38 1.15 -22.16
CA GLY A 51 -13.11 -0.02 -23.00
C GLY A 51 -11.65 -0.18 -23.46
N LYS A 52 -10.71 0.65 -22.98
CA LYS A 52 -9.28 0.50 -23.24
C LYS A 52 -8.55 -0.11 -22.05
N GLU A 53 -7.51 -0.86 -22.39
CA GLU A 53 -6.56 -1.40 -21.43
C GLU A 53 -5.91 -0.30 -20.59
N ILE A 54 -5.74 -0.58 -19.30
CA ILE A 54 -5.02 0.26 -18.35
C ILE A 54 -3.51 0.03 -18.56
N VAL A 55 -2.82 1.02 -19.13
CA VAL A 55 -1.39 0.96 -19.49
C VAL A 55 -0.60 2.01 -18.71
N PRO A 56 0.25 1.61 -17.74
CA PRO A 56 0.95 2.54 -16.84
C PRO A 56 1.77 3.64 -17.55
N GLU A 57 2.35 3.36 -18.70
CA GLU A 57 3.14 4.33 -19.48
C GLU A 57 2.28 5.48 -20.04
N LYS A 58 0.99 5.21 -20.29
CA LYS A 58 0.06 6.14 -20.94
C LYS A 58 -0.89 6.77 -19.92
N ASN A 59 -1.58 5.92 -19.17
CA ASN A 59 -2.69 6.26 -18.30
C ASN A 59 -2.20 6.89 -16.98
N PRO A 60 -2.60 8.12 -16.63
CA PRO A 60 -2.17 8.78 -15.40
C PRO A 60 -2.87 8.22 -14.15
N ILE A 61 -2.20 8.30 -13.01
CA ILE A 61 -2.82 8.23 -11.70
C ILE A 61 -3.62 9.51 -11.48
N ILE A 62 -4.89 9.36 -11.11
CA ILE A 62 -5.82 10.48 -10.88
C ILE A 62 -6.20 10.64 -9.42
N MET A 63 -6.10 9.57 -8.62
CA MET A 63 -6.30 9.61 -7.18
C MET A 63 -5.28 8.71 -6.47
N LEU A 64 -4.88 9.13 -5.28
CA LEU A 64 -4.04 8.35 -4.37
C LEU A 64 -4.63 8.51 -2.97
N SER A 65 -5.06 7.41 -2.37
CA SER A 65 -5.60 7.39 -1.02
C SER A 65 -4.66 6.75 -0.02
N PHE A 66 -4.80 7.16 1.24
CA PHE A 66 -4.11 6.59 2.38
C PHE A 66 -5.05 6.45 3.57
N TYR A 67 -4.85 5.36 4.31
CA TYR A 67 -5.48 5.16 5.61
C TYR A 67 -4.54 4.51 6.63
N GLY A 68 -4.56 5.03 7.85
CA GLY A 68 -3.84 4.51 9.01
C GLY A 68 -4.38 5.17 10.28
N GLU A 69 -3.87 4.80 11.46
CA GLU A 69 -4.42 5.26 12.75
C GLU A 69 -4.49 6.79 12.88
N LYS A 70 -3.58 7.51 12.22
CA LYS A 70 -3.45 8.98 12.29
C LYS A 70 -3.63 9.68 10.95
N ILE A 71 -4.00 8.94 9.90
CA ILE A 71 -4.12 9.49 8.55
C ILE A 71 -5.33 8.91 7.85
N LYS A 72 -6.14 9.80 7.27
CA LYS A 72 -7.17 9.48 6.29
C LYS A 72 -7.11 10.58 5.24
N LYS A 73 -6.61 10.25 4.05
CA LYS A 73 -6.36 11.23 2.99
C LYS A 73 -6.65 10.66 1.61
N VAL A 74 -7.08 11.51 0.71
CA VAL A 74 -7.14 11.29 -0.74
C VAL A 74 -6.54 12.50 -1.41
N PHE A 75 -5.55 12.27 -2.25
CA PHE A 75 -4.96 13.29 -3.09
C PHE A 75 -5.51 13.15 -4.51
N THR A 76 -5.86 14.26 -5.15
CA THR A 76 -6.25 14.29 -6.57
C THR A 76 -5.85 15.61 -7.22
N TRP A 77 -5.64 15.64 -8.54
CA TRP A 77 -5.29 16.86 -9.27
C TRP A 77 -6.45 17.48 -10.07
N LYS A 78 -7.67 16.95 -9.93
CA LYS A 78 -8.88 17.59 -10.47
C LYS A 78 -9.62 18.30 -9.35
N LYS A 79 -9.75 19.62 -9.46
CA LYS A 79 -10.41 20.47 -8.46
C LYS A 79 -11.92 20.42 -8.62
N PHE A 80 -12.63 20.25 -7.51
CA PHE A 80 -14.08 20.33 -7.41
C PHE A 80 -14.49 20.91 -6.05
N LYS A 81 -15.76 21.26 -5.88
CA LYS A 81 -16.28 21.79 -4.61
C LYS A 81 -16.51 20.64 -3.63
N THR A 82 -15.85 20.68 -2.48
CA THR A 82 -16.04 19.71 -1.39
C THR A 82 -15.86 20.37 -0.03
N ASN A 83 -16.51 19.81 0.99
CA ASN A 83 -16.31 20.18 2.40
C ASN A 83 -15.52 19.10 3.17
N LEU A 84 -15.01 18.07 2.47
CA LEU A 84 -14.34 16.93 3.09
C LEU A 84 -12.85 17.24 3.26
N ASN A 85 -12.44 17.43 4.51
CA ASN A 85 -11.06 17.81 4.88
C ASN A 85 -9.99 16.75 4.57
N TYR A 86 -10.40 15.50 4.34
CA TYR A 86 -9.51 14.42 3.93
C TYR A 86 -9.23 14.41 2.42
N ILE A 87 -9.95 15.21 1.62
CA ILE A 87 -9.65 15.38 0.19
C ILE A 87 -8.70 16.55 0.04
N GLU A 88 -7.56 16.33 -0.60
CA GLU A 88 -6.52 17.32 -0.81
C GLU A 88 -6.19 17.45 -2.29
N PHE A 89 -6.24 18.67 -2.81
CA PHE A 89 -5.93 18.94 -4.20
C PHE A 89 -4.44 19.21 -4.38
N VAL A 90 -3.84 18.52 -5.34
CA VAL A 90 -2.49 18.81 -5.84
C VAL A 90 -2.57 19.39 -7.26
N ASN A 91 -1.48 19.95 -7.79
CA ASN A 91 -1.52 20.63 -9.09
C ASN A 91 -1.28 19.70 -10.27
N SER A 92 -0.78 18.48 -10.05
CA SER A 92 -0.47 17.53 -11.12
C SER A 92 -0.33 16.10 -10.61
N GLU A 93 -0.28 15.13 -11.53
CA GLU A 93 0.09 13.76 -11.21
C GLU A 93 1.52 13.65 -10.63
N ALA A 94 2.46 14.48 -11.09
CA ALA A 94 3.81 14.49 -10.52
C ALA A 94 3.79 14.83 -9.02
N GLU A 95 2.93 15.76 -8.62
CA GLU A 95 2.70 16.06 -7.20
C GLU A 95 1.95 14.92 -6.48
N LEU A 96 1.08 14.14 -7.14
CA LEU A 96 0.52 12.92 -6.53
C LEU A 96 1.60 11.90 -6.19
N VAL A 97 2.53 11.67 -7.12
CA VAL A 97 3.66 10.76 -6.90
C VAL A 97 4.56 11.29 -5.79
N GLN A 98 4.77 12.61 -5.71
CA GLN A 98 5.50 13.20 -4.59
C GLN A 98 4.77 13.01 -3.26
N LYS A 99 3.44 13.18 -3.22
CA LYS A 99 2.63 12.90 -2.03
C LYS A 99 2.72 11.45 -1.56
N PHE A 100 2.95 10.50 -2.48
CA PHE A 100 3.22 9.12 -2.09
C PHE A 100 4.49 9.00 -1.25
N ILE A 101 5.57 9.64 -1.69
CA ILE A 101 6.86 9.68 -0.98
C ILE A 101 6.69 10.39 0.36
N ASP A 102 6.18 11.62 0.33
CA ASP A 102 6.05 12.49 1.51
C ASP A 102 5.20 11.83 2.60
N THR A 103 4.09 11.19 2.22
CA THR A 103 3.20 10.52 3.18
C THR A 103 3.91 9.35 3.88
N ILE A 104 4.72 8.57 3.16
CA ILE A 104 5.48 7.45 3.75
C ILE A 104 6.58 7.98 4.69
N GLU A 105 7.29 9.04 4.28
CA GLU A 105 8.34 9.68 5.10
C GLU A 105 7.80 10.32 6.38
N ASP A 106 6.64 10.96 6.31
CA ASP A 106 6.01 11.61 7.45
C ASP A 106 5.37 10.59 8.40
N TYR A 107 4.67 9.59 7.84
CA TYR A 107 3.96 8.59 8.65
C TYR A 107 4.91 7.56 9.28
N LYS A 108 6.03 7.23 8.61
CA LYS A 108 7.02 6.22 9.00
C LYS A 108 6.39 4.87 9.36
N PRO A 109 5.72 4.20 8.40
CA PRO A 109 5.10 2.91 8.64
C PRO A 109 6.13 1.80 8.84
N ASP A 110 5.81 0.85 9.71
CA ASP A 110 6.52 -0.44 9.77
C ASP A 110 6.03 -1.37 8.65
N ILE A 111 4.72 -1.28 8.35
CA ILE A 111 4.04 -2.04 7.31
C ILE A 111 3.33 -1.08 6.36
N ILE A 112 3.58 -1.22 5.06
CA ILE A 112 2.76 -0.63 4.01
C ILE A 112 1.93 -1.73 3.34
N THR A 113 0.62 -1.51 3.19
CA THR A 113 -0.30 -2.53 2.65
C THR A 113 -1.20 -1.96 1.57
N GLY A 114 -1.59 -2.81 0.63
CA GLY A 114 -2.48 -2.50 -0.49
C GLY A 114 -3.16 -3.78 -0.95
N TYR A 115 -4.28 -3.68 -1.66
CA TYR A 115 -5.01 -4.84 -2.16
C TYR A 115 -4.62 -5.16 -3.60
N PHE A 116 -3.83 -6.21 -3.82
CA PHE A 116 -3.17 -6.53 -5.11
C PHE A 116 -2.07 -5.53 -5.53
N SER A 117 -1.53 -4.79 -4.56
CA SER A 117 -0.49 -3.78 -4.75
C SER A 117 0.87 -4.31 -5.20
N ASP A 118 1.15 -5.63 -5.10
CA ASP A 118 2.32 -6.22 -5.77
C ASP A 118 2.18 -6.17 -7.29
N GLY A 119 0.96 -6.39 -7.80
CA GLY A 119 0.66 -6.62 -9.21
C GLY A 119 0.18 -5.37 -9.94
N PHE A 120 -0.35 -4.39 -9.22
CA PHE A 120 -0.91 -3.18 -9.80
C PHE A 120 -0.26 -1.92 -9.23
N ASP A 121 -0.61 -1.49 -8.02
CA ASP A 121 -0.32 -0.14 -7.51
C ASP A 121 1.16 0.24 -7.49
N LEU A 122 2.02 -0.57 -6.85
CA LEU A 122 3.44 -0.23 -6.72
C LEU A 122 4.20 -0.26 -8.05
N PRO A 123 4.00 -1.26 -8.93
CA PRO A 123 4.49 -1.19 -10.30
C PRO A 123 4.00 0.04 -11.06
N TYR A 124 2.72 0.40 -10.90
CA TYR A 124 2.12 1.55 -11.57
C TYR A 124 2.77 2.87 -11.11
N ILE A 125 2.82 3.10 -9.80
CA ILE A 125 3.47 4.26 -9.19
C ILE A 125 4.92 4.36 -9.64
N LYS A 126 5.65 3.23 -9.70
CA LYS A 126 7.02 3.20 -10.22
C LYS A 126 7.11 3.68 -11.66
N THR A 127 6.30 3.13 -12.57
CA THR A 127 6.31 3.55 -13.98
C THR A 127 5.96 5.03 -14.13
N ARG A 128 5.00 5.54 -13.34
CA ARG A 128 4.65 6.97 -13.35
C ARG A 128 5.75 7.86 -12.78
N ALA A 129 6.41 7.44 -11.70
CA ALA A 129 7.55 8.17 -11.14
C ALA A 129 8.70 8.28 -12.15
N GLU A 130 9.00 7.21 -12.88
CA GLU A 130 10.02 7.18 -13.94
C GLU A 130 9.68 8.17 -15.07
N LYS A 131 8.41 8.24 -15.50
CA LYS A 131 7.93 9.23 -16.48
C LYS A 131 8.22 10.67 -16.04
N TYR A 132 8.06 10.98 -14.75
CA TYR A 132 8.30 12.31 -14.20
C TYR A 132 9.72 12.52 -13.67
N LYS A 133 10.63 11.54 -13.81
CA LYS A 133 11.99 11.56 -13.27
C LYS A 133 12.02 11.77 -11.74
N ILE A 134 11.00 11.28 -11.04
CA ILE A 134 10.89 11.31 -9.59
C ILE A 134 11.52 10.02 -9.05
N LYS A 135 12.44 10.14 -8.10
CA LYS A 135 13.05 8.99 -7.42
C LYS A 135 12.16 8.57 -6.26
N LEU A 136 11.78 7.29 -6.22
CA LEU A 136 10.96 6.75 -5.13
C LEU A 136 11.86 6.29 -3.97
N ASP A 137 12.70 7.16 -3.43
CA ASP A 137 13.74 6.88 -2.42
C ASP A 137 13.21 6.66 -0.99
N ILE A 138 12.05 5.99 -0.88
CA ILE A 138 11.31 5.71 0.36
C ILE A 138 11.95 4.63 1.26
N GLY A 139 13.07 4.05 0.84
CA GLY A 139 13.85 3.15 1.70
C GLY A 139 14.52 3.90 2.85
N SER A 140 14.61 3.25 4.01
CA SER A 140 15.30 3.80 5.19
C SER A 140 16.78 4.11 4.93
N ASP A 141 17.40 3.46 3.93
CA ASP A 141 18.78 3.67 3.47
C ASP A 141 18.87 4.61 2.25
N PHE A 142 17.82 5.38 1.94
CA PHE A 142 17.66 6.17 0.71
C PHE A 142 17.60 5.33 -0.58
N SER A 143 17.39 4.02 -0.48
CA SER A 143 17.16 3.20 -1.67
C SER A 143 15.77 3.42 -2.25
N GLU A 144 15.68 3.35 -3.57
CA GLU A 144 14.39 3.46 -4.27
C GLU A 144 13.53 2.21 -4.10
N LEU A 145 12.21 2.37 -4.23
CA LEU A 145 11.26 1.28 -4.41
C LEU A 145 11.76 0.33 -5.52
N ARG A 146 12.08 -0.91 -5.13
CA ARG A 146 12.53 -1.93 -6.07
C ARG A 146 11.35 -2.79 -6.46
N VAL A 147 10.99 -2.78 -7.74
CA VAL A 147 10.00 -3.70 -8.30
C VAL A 147 10.75 -4.64 -9.22
N LYS A 148 10.90 -5.91 -8.82
CA LYS A 148 11.48 -6.94 -9.69
C LYS A 148 10.38 -7.54 -10.57
N ALA A 149 10.52 -7.37 -11.88
CA ALA A 149 9.72 -8.09 -12.86
C ALA A 149 10.28 -9.51 -13.05
N GLY A 150 9.39 -10.51 -13.01
CA GLY A 150 9.71 -11.93 -13.14
C GLY A 150 8.42 -12.74 -13.20
N LYS A 151 8.43 -14.04 -12.85
CA LYS A 151 7.18 -14.84 -12.74
C LYS A 151 6.18 -14.25 -11.75
N ARG A 152 6.67 -13.51 -10.75
CA ARG A 152 5.86 -12.76 -9.78
C ARG A 152 6.51 -11.40 -9.54
N THR A 153 5.73 -10.34 -9.66
CA THR A 153 6.15 -8.99 -9.29
C THR A 153 6.27 -8.91 -7.76
N THR A 154 7.42 -8.42 -7.29
CA THR A 154 7.75 -8.33 -5.86
C THR A 154 8.35 -6.96 -5.55
N PRO A 155 7.51 -5.98 -5.15
CA PRO A 155 7.95 -4.71 -4.62
C PRO A 155 8.68 -4.89 -3.29
N LYS A 156 9.79 -4.18 -3.12
CA LYS A 156 10.59 -4.17 -1.90
C LYS A 156 11.00 -2.74 -1.56
N ILE A 157 10.79 -2.39 -0.29
CA ILE A 157 11.22 -1.13 0.32
C ILE A 157 12.16 -1.50 1.47
N THR A 158 13.36 -0.94 1.49
CA THR A 158 14.31 -1.25 2.57
C THR A 158 13.82 -0.60 3.86
N GLY A 159 13.68 -1.40 4.92
CA GLY A 159 13.23 -0.95 6.24
C GLY A 159 11.71 -0.87 6.44
N ILE A 160 10.90 -1.01 5.38
CA ILE A 160 9.44 -1.02 5.46
C ILE A 160 8.93 -2.33 4.86
N VAL A 161 8.13 -3.08 5.61
CA VAL A 161 7.57 -4.34 5.10
C VAL A 161 6.35 -4.04 4.24
N HIS A 162 6.41 -4.42 2.97
CA HIS A 162 5.23 -4.38 2.11
C HIS A 162 4.41 -5.67 2.25
N VAL A 163 3.13 -5.53 2.57
CA VAL A 163 2.15 -6.63 2.66
C VAL A 163 1.05 -6.44 1.63
N ASP A 164 1.10 -7.20 0.53
CA ASP A 164 -0.05 -7.35 -0.37
C ASP A 164 -1.10 -8.28 0.27
N ILE A 165 -2.14 -7.68 0.84
CA ILE A 165 -3.13 -8.40 1.65
C ILE A 165 -3.99 -9.35 0.82
N PHE A 166 -4.25 -9.02 -0.45
CA PHE A 166 -4.97 -9.89 -1.38
C PHE A 166 -4.27 -11.22 -1.55
N LYS A 167 -2.94 -11.19 -1.79
CA LYS A 167 -2.15 -12.40 -1.99
C LYS A 167 -2.14 -13.28 -0.75
N PHE A 168 -2.03 -12.67 0.43
CA PHE A 168 -2.09 -13.40 1.69
C PHE A 168 -3.44 -14.09 1.87
N ILE A 169 -4.54 -13.35 1.79
CA ILE A 169 -5.90 -13.87 1.96
C ILE A 169 -6.16 -14.98 0.96
N LYS A 170 -5.92 -14.75 -0.33
CA LYS A 170 -6.19 -15.72 -1.39
C LYS A 170 -5.45 -17.05 -1.19
N ARG A 171 -4.23 -17.02 -0.62
CA ARG A 171 -3.41 -18.23 -0.45
C ARG A 171 -3.64 -18.96 0.87
N ILE A 172 -3.83 -18.21 1.95
CA ILE A 172 -3.86 -18.76 3.31
C ILE A 172 -5.29 -18.98 3.80
N VAL A 173 -6.20 -18.07 3.46
CA VAL A 173 -7.58 -18.07 3.98
C VAL A 173 -8.57 -18.51 2.89
N GLY A 174 -8.24 -18.29 1.62
CA GLY A 174 -9.17 -18.45 0.50
C GLY A 174 -9.83 -19.83 0.39
N SER A 175 -9.13 -20.90 0.76
CA SER A 175 -9.73 -22.26 0.72
C SER A 175 -10.85 -22.46 1.74
N GLY A 176 -10.94 -21.62 2.77
CA GLY A 176 -12.01 -21.63 3.76
C GLY A 176 -13.07 -20.54 3.53
N MET A 177 -12.97 -19.78 2.44
CA MET A 177 -13.91 -18.69 2.16
C MET A 177 -15.09 -19.18 1.30
N GLU A 178 -16.26 -18.58 1.54
CA GLU A 178 -17.48 -18.87 0.77
C GLU A 178 -17.56 -18.04 -0.51
N THR A 179 -16.89 -16.88 -0.58
CA THR A 179 -16.90 -16.04 -1.78
C THR A 179 -16.24 -16.73 -2.97
N GLU A 180 -16.92 -16.68 -4.13
CA GLU A 180 -16.35 -17.12 -5.41
C GLU A 180 -15.33 -16.10 -5.96
N PHE A 181 -15.51 -14.82 -5.63
CA PHE A 181 -14.70 -13.71 -6.13
C PHE A 181 -13.82 -13.12 -5.03
N TYR A 182 -12.56 -12.88 -5.36
CA TYR A 182 -11.57 -12.29 -4.45
C TYR A 182 -11.36 -10.79 -4.69
N ASN A 183 -12.39 -10.07 -5.16
CA ASN A 183 -12.32 -8.62 -5.19
C ASN A 183 -12.46 -8.05 -3.76
N LEU A 184 -11.98 -6.82 -3.54
CA LEU A 184 -11.94 -6.22 -2.21
C LEU A 184 -13.31 -6.17 -1.54
N ASN A 185 -14.38 -5.85 -2.29
CA ASN A 185 -15.74 -5.75 -1.73
C ASN A 185 -16.22 -7.10 -1.18
N ALA A 186 -16.05 -8.18 -1.96
CA ALA A 186 -16.48 -9.51 -1.58
C ALA A 186 -15.70 -10.04 -0.36
N VAL A 187 -14.37 -9.88 -0.37
CA VAL A 187 -13.50 -10.29 0.75
C VAL A 187 -13.77 -9.47 2.00
N ALA A 188 -13.98 -8.15 1.88
CA ALA A 188 -14.35 -7.30 3.01
C ALA A 188 -15.74 -7.66 3.57
N ALA A 189 -16.71 -7.96 2.71
CA ALA A 189 -18.04 -8.35 3.14
C ALA A 189 -18.00 -9.63 3.97
N GLU A 190 -17.22 -10.62 3.55
CA GLU A 190 -17.10 -11.90 4.24
C GLU A 190 -16.27 -11.79 5.53
N LEU A 191 -15.09 -11.17 5.48
CA LEU A 191 -14.16 -11.17 6.62
C LEU A 191 -14.43 -10.04 7.62
N LEU A 192 -15.00 -8.91 7.20
CA LEU A 192 -15.25 -7.74 8.05
C LEU A 192 -16.75 -7.51 8.30
N GLY A 193 -17.65 -8.09 7.50
CA GLY A 193 -19.06 -7.71 7.52
C GLY A 193 -19.32 -6.31 6.96
N GLU A 194 -18.34 -5.72 6.26
CA GLU A 194 -18.39 -4.38 5.71
C GLU A 194 -18.45 -4.42 4.19
N LYS A 195 -19.28 -3.57 3.60
CA LYS A 195 -19.35 -3.37 2.14
C LYS A 195 -18.92 -1.95 1.82
N LYS A 196 -18.35 -1.75 0.63
CA LYS A 196 -18.14 -0.40 0.11
C LYS A 196 -19.34 0.08 -0.69
N GLN A 197 -19.47 1.39 -0.81
CA GLN A 197 -20.38 1.99 -1.78
C GLN A 197 -19.92 1.59 -3.18
N GLU A 198 -20.83 1.04 -3.99
CA GLU A 198 -20.52 0.73 -5.38
C GLU A 198 -20.47 2.02 -6.19
N VAL A 199 -19.38 2.19 -6.93
CA VAL A 199 -19.25 3.18 -8.00
C VAL A 199 -18.92 2.41 -9.27
N ASP A 200 -19.44 2.89 -10.39
CA ASP A 200 -19.08 2.34 -11.69
C ASP A 200 -17.74 2.93 -12.13
N LEU A 201 -16.67 2.13 -12.05
CA LEU A 201 -15.33 2.54 -12.48
C LEU A 201 -15.26 2.79 -13.99
N ASP A 202 -16.16 2.21 -14.80
CA ASP A 202 -16.21 2.48 -16.23
C ASP A 202 -16.72 3.90 -16.53
N GLU A 203 -17.44 4.53 -15.59
CA GLU A 203 -17.86 5.94 -15.69
C GLU A 203 -16.77 6.92 -15.29
N LEU A 204 -15.76 6.49 -14.54
CA LEU A 204 -14.69 7.37 -14.01
C LEU A 204 -14.04 8.27 -15.07
N PRO A 205 -13.76 7.80 -16.31
CA PRO A 205 -13.15 8.65 -17.34
C PRO A 205 -14.09 9.77 -17.80
N ASP A 206 -15.37 9.46 -18.01
CA ASP A 206 -16.38 10.46 -18.38
C ASP A 206 -16.62 11.45 -17.24
N VAL A 207 -16.64 10.96 -16.00
CA VAL A 207 -16.77 11.79 -14.80
C VAL A 207 -15.56 12.72 -14.66
N TRP A 208 -14.36 12.20 -14.89
CA TRP A 208 -13.13 12.96 -14.86
C TRP A 208 -13.10 14.07 -15.90
N ASP A 209 -13.56 13.79 -17.12
CA ASP A 209 -13.50 14.73 -18.23
C ASP A 209 -14.67 15.74 -18.22
N ASN A 210 -15.89 15.26 -17.96
CA ASN A 210 -17.13 15.99 -18.24
C ASN A 210 -18.00 16.29 -17.00
N LYS A 211 -17.89 15.54 -15.89
CA LYS A 211 -18.81 15.64 -14.73
C LYS A 211 -18.05 15.83 -13.41
N THR A 212 -17.30 16.93 -13.32
CA THR A 212 -16.36 17.20 -12.22
C THR A 212 -17.02 17.20 -10.82
N GLU A 213 -18.31 17.51 -10.74
CA GLU A 213 -19.12 17.46 -9.52
C GLU A 213 -19.28 16.04 -8.93
N ARG A 214 -19.17 14.99 -9.74
CA ARG A 214 -19.28 13.58 -9.31
C ARG A 214 -17.95 12.99 -8.84
N ILE A 215 -16.84 13.70 -9.01
CA ILE A 215 -15.50 13.20 -8.62
C ILE A 215 -15.41 12.94 -7.11
N GLU A 216 -16.16 13.68 -6.30
CA GLU A 216 -16.21 13.44 -4.84
C GLU A 216 -16.63 12.00 -4.49
N GLU A 217 -17.50 11.38 -5.29
CA GLU A 217 -17.96 9.99 -5.11
C GLU A 217 -16.79 9.00 -5.26
N PHE A 218 -15.94 9.21 -6.27
CA PHE A 218 -14.77 8.39 -6.52
C PHE A 218 -13.66 8.63 -5.50
N CYS A 219 -13.50 9.86 -4.97
CA CYS A 219 -12.61 10.10 -3.84
C CYS A 219 -13.08 9.36 -2.57
N LYS A 220 -14.39 9.34 -2.29
CA LYS A 220 -14.95 8.57 -1.18
C LYS A 220 -14.73 7.07 -1.36
N TYR A 221 -14.88 6.58 -2.59
CA TYR A 221 -14.60 5.20 -2.94
C TYR A 221 -13.12 4.83 -2.71
N ASN A 222 -12.18 5.59 -3.28
CA ASN A 222 -10.74 5.30 -3.17
C ASN A 222 -10.27 5.31 -1.70
N VAL A 223 -10.71 6.27 -0.87
CA VAL A 223 -10.37 6.21 0.57
C VAL A 223 -10.97 5.01 1.29
N GLN A 224 -12.17 4.57 0.88
CA GLN A 224 -12.80 3.40 1.47
C GLN A 224 -12.02 2.13 1.13
N ASP A 225 -11.43 2.04 -0.06
CA ASP A 225 -10.58 0.92 -0.44
C ASP A 225 -9.31 0.84 0.44
N SER A 226 -8.68 1.98 0.72
CA SER A 226 -7.60 2.06 1.72
C SER A 226 -8.08 1.67 3.14
N VAL A 227 -9.27 2.10 3.56
CA VAL A 227 -9.84 1.74 4.89
C VAL A 227 -10.06 0.25 5.01
N LEU A 228 -10.70 -0.38 4.03
CA LEU A 228 -10.98 -1.82 4.03
C LEU A 228 -9.68 -2.62 3.98
N THR A 229 -8.73 -2.20 3.15
CA THR A 229 -7.40 -2.82 3.06
C THR A 229 -6.68 -2.78 4.41
N PHE A 230 -6.69 -1.63 5.10
CA PHE A 230 -6.12 -1.51 6.44
C PHE A 230 -6.77 -2.49 7.42
N LYS A 231 -8.11 -2.52 7.48
CA LYS A 231 -8.86 -3.40 8.39
C LYS A 231 -8.61 -4.88 8.11
N LEU A 232 -8.53 -5.27 6.83
CA LEU A 232 -8.15 -6.62 6.43
C LEU A 232 -6.73 -6.96 6.89
N CYS A 233 -5.77 -6.05 6.69
CA CYS A 233 -4.40 -6.23 7.15
C CYS A 233 -4.34 -6.38 8.67
N GLU A 234 -5.02 -5.52 9.42
CA GLU A 234 -5.09 -5.60 10.89
C GLU A 234 -5.70 -6.93 11.37
N LYS A 235 -6.80 -7.38 10.74
CA LYS A 235 -7.44 -8.66 11.05
C LYS A 235 -6.53 -9.85 10.77
N MET A 236 -5.73 -9.80 9.70
CA MET A 236 -4.85 -10.89 9.28
C MET A 236 -3.46 -10.86 9.92
N LEU A 237 -3.09 -9.73 10.54
CA LEU A 237 -1.76 -9.54 11.13
C LEU A 237 -1.40 -10.62 12.17
N PRO A 238 -2.30 -11.07 13.07
CA PRO A 238 -1.99 -12.19 13.98
C PRO A 238 -1.60 -13.45 13.22
N ASN A 239 -2.33 -13.81 12.15
CA ASN A 239 -2.04 -15.00 11.36
C ASN A 239 -0.68 -14.88 10.63
N LEU A 240 -0.39 -13.71 10.08
CA LEU A 240 0.91 -13.39 9.48
C LEU A 240 2.06 -13.54 10.48
N ILE A 241 1.87 -13.03 11.69
CA ILE A 241 2.84 -13.12 12.79
C ILE A 241 3.09 -14.58 13.19
N GLU A 242 2.04 -15.38 13.36
CA GLU A 242 2.20 -16.80 13.73
C GLU A 242 2.91 -17.59 12.61
N LEU A 243 2.61 -17.31 11.35
CA LEU A 243 3.34 -17.92 10.22
C LEU A 243 4.83 -17.54 10.23
N VAL A 244 5.18 -16.30 10.56
CA VAL A 244 6.57 -15.87 10.73
C VAL A 244 7.28 -16.68 11.82
N LYS A 245 6.62 -16.92 12.95
CA LYS A 245 7.19 -17.73 14.05
C LYS A 245 7.41 -19.17 13.64
N ILE A 246 6.44 -19.78 12.96
CA ILE A 246 6.50 -21.18 12.53
C ILE A 246 7.58 -21.39 11.46
N VAL A 247 7.65 -20.48 10.48
CA VAL A 247 8.55 -20.62 9.32
C VAL A 247 9.96 -20.12 9.63
N GLY A 248 10.12 -19.19 10.58
CA GLY A 248 11.42 -18.61 10.93
C GLY A 248 11.98 -17.64 9.88
N LEU A 249 11.15 -17.18 8.94
CA LEU A 249 11.52 -16.23 7.90
C LEU A 249 10.97 -14.83 8.17
N PRO A 250 11.61 -13.75 7.67
CA PRO A 250 11.06 -12.40 7.75
C PRO A 250 9.64 -12.30 7.19
N LEU A 251 8.82 -11.40 7.76
CA LEU A 251 7.44 -11.15 7.31
C LEU A 251 7.34 -10.85 5.81
N TYR A 252 8.32 -10.12 5.29
CA TYR A 252 8.43 -9.87 3.84
C TYR A 252 8.42 -11.18 3.05
N ASP A 253 9.18 -12.20 3.47
CA ASP A 253 9.34 -13.46 2.72
C ASP A 253 8.14 -14.39 2.91
N VAL A 254 7.55 -14.42 4.11
CA VAL A 254 6.34 -15.21 4.42
C VAL A 254 5.13 -14.76 3.59
N ASN A 255 5.05 -13.47 3.25
CA ASN A 255 3.97 -12.91 2.45
C ASN A 255 4.13 -13.09 0.91
N ARG A 256 5.14 -13.82 0.41
CA ARG A 256 5.46 -13.88 -1.04
C ARG A 256 4.97 -15.12 -1.78
#